data_AF-S5DJG8-F1
#
_entry.id   AF-S5DJG8-F1
#
_cell.length_a   1.000
_cell.length_b   1.000
_cell.length_c   1.000
_cell.angle_alpha   90.00
_cell.angle_beta   90.00
_cell.angle_gamma   90.00
#
_symmetry.space_group_name_H-M   'P 1'
#
loop_
_entity.id
_entity.type
_entity.pdbx_description
1 polymer ?
#
loop_
_entity_poly.entity_id
_entity_poly.type
_entity_poly.pdbx_seq_one_letter_code
_entity_poly.pdbx_strand_id
1 'polypeptide(L)'
;HERKSPTSRIFKLDSAAETAKRVTGLATTKAGSIRPSVNRSCKLIVIGSSTGGPAALQEILTKLPATFPYPILLVQHMPNTFTAVFAERLNQQ
;
A
#
# COMPACT_ATOMS: atom_id res chain seq x y z
N HIS A 1 -12.07 -29.90 57.39
CA HIS A 1 -13.52 -29.90 57.08
C HIS A 1 -13.72 -29.25 55.73
N GLU A 2 -14.34 -29.82 54.72
CA GLU A 2 -14.76 -31.18 54.39
C GLU A 2 -15.06 -31.12 52.88
N ARG A 3 -14.95 -32.27 52.22
CA ARG A 3 -15.03 -32.48 50.78
C ARG A 3 -16.41 -32.10 50.24
N LYS A 4 -16.47 -31.78 48.94
CA LYS A 4 -17.50 -32.35 48.06
C LYS A 4 -17.04 -32.34 46.60
N SER A 5 -16.73 -33.55 46.13
CA SER A 5 -16.77 -33.95 44.72
C SER A 5 -18.23 -33.99 44.25
N PRO A 6 -18.48 -33.86 42.93
CA PRO A 6 -19.04 -35.03 42.25
C PRO A 6 -18.46 -35.27 40.83
N THR A 7 -17.96 -36.50 40.66
CA THR A 7 -18.39 -37.47 39.65
C THR A 7 -18.07 -37.22 38.16
N SER A 8 -17.01 -37.92 37.73
CA SER A 8 -16.73 -38.58 36.44
C SER A 8 -17.67 -38.39 35.23
N ARG A 9 -17.06 -38.05 34.09
CA ARG A 9 -17.28 -38.78 32.81
C ARG A 9 -15.97 -38.85 32.03
N ILE A 10 -15.43 -40.06 31.97
CA ILE A 10 -14.27 -40.44 31.16
C ILE A 10 -14.75 -40.56 29.71
N PHE A 11 -14.20 -39.74 28.81
CA PHE A 11 -14.15 -40.06 27.38
C PHE A 11 -12.69 -40.26 27.01
N LYS A 12 -12.30 -41.54 26.94
CA LYS A 12 -11.13 -41.98 26.21
C LYS A 12 -11.53 -41.96 24.73
N LEU A 13 -10.88 -41.12 23.93
CA LEU A 13 -10.97 -41.16 22.49
C LEU A 13 -9.55 -41.36 21.98
N ASP A 14 -9.35 -42.56 21.44
CA ASP A 14 -8.11 -43.10 20.96
C ASP A 14 -7.65 -42.42 19.66
N SER A 15 -6.33 -42.47 19.46
CA SER A 15 -5.64 -42.40 18.17
C SER A 15 -5.47 -41.01 17.51
N ALA A 16 -4.33 -40.40 17.82
CA ALA A 16 -3.77 -39.22 17.15
C ALA A 16 -3.04 -39.54 15.82
N ALA A 17 -3.28 -40.70 15.20
CA ALA A 17 -2.47 -41.18 14.08
C ALA A 17 -3.09 -41.00 12.68
N GLU A 18 -4.38 -40.68 12.57
CA GLU A 18 -5.10 -40.77 11.29
C GLU A 18 -5.20 -39.43 10.50
N THR A 19 -4.52 -38.36 10.92
CA THR A 19 -4.62 -37.04 10.24
C THR A 19 -3.35 -36.67 9.44
N ALA A 20 -2.29 -37.47 9.51
CA ALA A 20 -0.99 -37.16 8.89
C ALA A 20 -0.91 -37.44 7.36
N LYS A 21 -1.97 -37.94 6.73
CA LYS A 21 -1.92 -38.46 5.34
C LYS A 21 -2.59 -37.59 4.26
N ARG A 22 -2.80 -36.30 4.53
CA ARG A 22 -3.49 -35.38 3.58
C ARG A 22 -2.69 -34.16 3.11
N VAL A 23 -1.41 -34.04 3.44
CA VAL A 23 -0.59 -32.85 3.09
C VAL A 23 0.32 -33.06 1.88
N THR A 24 0.40 -34.26 1.30
CA THR A 24 1.33 -34.59 0.20
C THR A 24 0.77 -34.31 -1.20
N GLY A 25 0.19 -33.12 -1.41
CA GLY A 25 -0.43 -32.76 -2.69
C GLY A 25 -0.35 -31.29 -3.07
N LEU A 26 0.52 -30.49 -2.44
CA LEU A 26 0.73 -29.12 -2.88
C LEU A 26 1.80 -29.10 -3.98
N ALA A 27 1.33 -29.03 -5.22
CA ALA A 27 2.17 -28.76 -6.38
C ALA A 27 3.10 -27.58 -6.06
N THR A 28 4.40 -27.78 -6.25
CA THR A 28 5.42 -26.73 -6.19
C THR A 28 5.15 -25.74 -7.31
N THR A 29 4.30 -24.74 -7.06
CA THR A 29 4.24 -23.57 -7.94
C THR A 29 5.58 -22.87 -7.81
N LYS A 30 6.31 -22.82 -8.92
CA LYS A 30 7.54 -22.04 -9.06
C LYS A 30 7.23 -20.64 -8.54
N ALA A 31 7.77 -20.28 -7.37
CA ALA A 31 7.62 -18.96 -6.80
C ALA A 31 8.15 -17.97 -7.85
N GLY A 32 7.24 -17.37 -8.60
CA GLY A 32 7.57 -16.36 -9.57
C GLY A 32 8.26 -15.25 -8.81
N SER A 33 9.56 -15.07 -9.04
CA SER A 33 10.27 -13.92 -8.53
C SER A 33 9.58 -12.70 -9.13
N ILE A 34 8.74 -12.02 -8.34
CA ILE A 34 8.23 -10.70 -8.70
C ILE A 34 9.43 -9.76 -8.61
N ARG A 35 10.25 -9.78 -9.65
CA ARG A 35 11.17 -8.69 -9.93
C ARG A 35 10.31 -7.61 -10.57
N PRO A 36 10.18 -6.42 -9.96
CA PRO A 36 9.54 -5.33 -10.67
C PRO A 36 10.26 -5.16 -12.00
N SER A 37 9.54 -5.29 -13.10
CA SER A 37 10.08 -4.94 -14.41
C SER A 37 10.30 -3.44 -14.37
N VAL A 38 11.54 -3.03 -14.13
CA VAL A 38 11.91 -1.62 -14.18
C VAL A 38 11.81 -1.22 -15.65
N ASN A 39 10.68 -0.62 -16.01
CA ASN A 39 10.53 0.03 -17.30
C ASN A 39 11.55 1.18 -17.35
N ARG A 40 12.66 0.95 -18.06
CA ARG A 40 13.81 1.85 -18.14
C ARG A 40 13.48 3.20 -18.79
N SER A 41 12.31 3.36 -19.41
CA SER A 41 11.87 4.58 -20.09
C SER A 41 10.77 5.33 -19.33
N CYS A 42 10.86 5.42 -18.00
CA CYS A 42 10.00 6.33 -17.25
C CYS A 42 10.51 7.77 -17.40
N LYS A 43 9.70 8.64 -18.01
CA LYS A 43 9.95 10.08 -18.07
C LYS A 43 9.03 10.77 -17.06
N LEU A 44 9.59 11.60 -16.20
CA LEU A 44 8.90 12.30 -15.11
C LEU A 44 9.43 13.73 -15.02
N ILE A 45 8.55 14.69 -14.75
CA ILE A 45 8.94 16.04 -14.35
C ILE A 45 8.83 16.15 -12.84
N VAL A 46 9.87 16.69 -12.19
CA VAL A 46 9.84 16.99 -10.75
C VAL A 46 10.08 18.48 -10.58
N ILE A 47 9.18 19.16 -9.86
CA ILE A 47 9.29 20.60 -9.56
C ILE A 47 9.39 20.76 -8.05
N GLY A 48 10.48 21.35 -7.57
CA GLY A 48 10.67 21.75 -6.18
C GLY A 48 10.48 23.25 -6.00
N SER A 49 9.70 23.67 -5.01
CA SER A 49 9.44 25.09 -4.74
C SER A 49 9.24 25.39 -3.25
N SER A 50 9.39 26.66 -2.87
CA SER A 50 9.19 27.16 -1.50
C SER A 50 8.44 28.49 -1.53
N THR A 51 9.06 29.60 -1.12
CA THR A 51 8.43 30.93 -1.14
C THR A 51 8.12 31.36 -2.57
N GLY A 52 6.91 31.86 -2.83
CA GLY A 52 6.43 32.21 -4.19
C GLY A 52 6.04 31.00 -5.05
N GLY A 53 6.34 29.78 -4.61
CA GLY A 53 6.03 28.54 -5.32
C GLY A 53 4.56 28.35 -5.69
N PRO A 54 3.59 28.60 -4.78
CA PRO A 54 2.17 28.41 -5.10
C PRO A 54 1.69 29.21 -6.32
N ALA A 55 2.07 30.49 -6.42
CA ALA A 55 1.68 31.33 -7.55
C ALA A 55 2.38 30.91 -8.85
N ALA A 56 3.68 30.58 -8.77
CA ALA A 56 4.44 30.10 -9.93
C ALA A 56 3.90 28.76 -10.47
N LEU A 57 3.57 27.82 -9.57
CA LEU A 57 3.01 26.52 -9.94
C LEU A 57 1.65 26.68 -10.62
N GLN A 58 0.79 27.59 -10.13
CA GLN A 58 -0.48 27.88 -10.78
C GLN A 58 -0.27 28.38 -12.22
N GLU A 59 0.66 29.32 -12.44
CA GLU A 59 0.94 29.85 -13.77
C GLU A 59 1.50 28.79 -14.71
N ILE A 60 2.40 27.93 -14.24
CA ILE A 60 3.02 26.89 -15.06
C ILE A 60 1.98 25.83 -15.43
N LEU A 61 1.23 25.32 -14.44
CA LEU A 61 0.31 24.19 -14.65
C LEU A 61 -0.88 24.58 -15.52
N THR A 62 -1.40 25.81 -15.40
CA THR A 62 -2.51 26.31 -16.24
C THR A 62 -2.11 26.49 -17.71
N LYS A 63 -0.82 26.61 -18.00
CA LYS A 63 -0.29 26.70 -19.38
C LYS A 63 -0.06 25.32 -20.01
N LEU A 64 -0.14 24.23 -19.24
CA LEU A 64 0.03 22.90 -19.79
C LEU A 64 -1.27 22.42 -20.47
N PRO A 65 -1.17 21.76 -21.64
CA PRO A 65 -2.34 21.15 -22.25
C PRO A 65 -2.83 19.97 -21.40
N ALA A 66 -4.14 19.72 -21.40
CA ALA A 66 -4.72 18.55 -20.72
C ALA A 66 -4.18 17.20 -21.23
N THR A 67 -3.59 17.19 -22.43
CA THR A 67 -2.95 16.03 -23.07
C THR A 67 -1.46 15.90 -22.75
N PHE A 68 -0.95 16.65 -21.77
CA PHE A 68 0.48 16.60 -21.40
C PHE A 68 0.93 15.17 -21.08
N PRO A 69 1.96 14.64 -21.76
CA PRO A 69 2.20 13.19 -21.81
C PRO A 69 2.99 12.62 -20.62
N TYR A 70 3.54 13.48 -19.76
CA TYR A 70 4.42 13.05 -18.67
C TYR A 70 3.80 13.36 -17.30
N PRO A 71 3.95 12.46 -16.31
CA PRO A 71 3.58 12.77 -14.94
C PRO A 71 4.41 13.96 -14.41
N ILE A 72 3.82 14.69 -13.47
CA ILE A 72 4.46 15.81 -12.77
C ILE A 72 4.39 15.54 -11.27
N LEU A 73 5.54 15.52 -10.61
CA LEU A 73 5.67 15.44 -9.16
C LEU A 73 6.04 16.82 -8.61
N LEU A 74 5.22 17.32 -7.68
CA LEU A 74 5.42 18.62 -7.05
C LEU A 74 5.90 18.43 -5.62
N VAL A 75 6.99 19.10 -5.26
CA VAL A 75 7.52 19.18 -3.90
C VAL A 75 7.50 20.63 -3.46
N GLN A 76 6.45 21.02 -2.76
CA GLN A 76 6.29 22.36 -2.23
C GLN A 76 6.62 22.35 -0.73
N HIS A 77 7.63 23.11 -0.32
CA HIS A 77 7.95 23.30 1.10
C HIS A 77 6.85 24.13 1.76
N MET A 78 6.04 23.47 2.59
CA MET A 78 4.88 24.03 3.26
C MET A 78 4.45 23.10 4.41
N PRO A 79 3.83 23.61 5.49
CA PRO A 79 3.32 22.74 6.55
C PRO A 79 2.23 21.78 6.04
N ASN A 80 2.15 20.58 6.65
CA ASN A 80 1.24 19.51 6.23
C ASN A 80 -0.24 19.93 6.23
N THR A 81 -0.64 20.87 7.09
CA THR A 81 -2.02 21.38 7.14
C THR A 81 -2.45 22.14 5.88
N PHE A 82 -1.51 22.58 5.04
CA PHE A 82 -1.81 23.37 3.85
C PHE A 82 -1.65 22.57 2.54
N THR A 83 -0.97 21.43 2.55
CA THR A 83 -0.64 20.67 1.32
C THR A 83 -1.88 20.14 0.63
N ALA A 84 -2.86 19.62 1.37
CA ALA A 84 -4.13 19.16 0.81
C ALA A 84 -4.92 20.30 0.15
N VAL A 85 -5.10 21.41 0.86
CA VAL A 85 -5.84 22.58 0.35
C VAL A 85 -5.14 23.18 -0.87
N PHE A 86 -3.81 23.17 -0.91
CA PHE A 86 -3.06 23.63 -2.09
C PHE A 86 -3.31 22.72 -3.30
N ALA A 87 -3.28 21.40 -3.12
CA ALA A 87 -3.58 20.45 -4.20
C ALA A 87 -5.01 20.61 -4.74
N GLU A 88 -6.00 20.80 -3.87
CA GLU A 88 -7.38 21.07 -4.27
C GLU A 88 -7.49 22.36 -5.10
N ARG A 89 -6.82 23.44 -4.67
CA ARG A 89 -6.79 24.70 -5.42
C ARG A 89 -6.16 24.56 -6.80
N LEU A 90 -5.08 23.77 -6.92
CA LEU A 90 -4.45 23.49 -8.22
C LEU A 90 -5.39 22.70 -9.14
N ASN A 91 -6.16 21.76 -8.59
CA ASN A 91 -7.12 20.96 -9.36
C ASN A 91 -8.36 21.75 -9.83
N GLN A 92 -8.61 22.91 -9.23
CA GLN A 92 -9.72 23.80 -9.58
C GLN A 92 -9.35 24.88 -10.61
N GLN A 93 -8.10 24.93 -11.05
CA GLN A 93 -7.65 25.85 -12.10
C GLN A 93 -8.01 25.32 -13.49
#